data_AF-A0A9P7VZ55-F1
#
_entry.id   AF-A0A9P7VZ55-F1
#
_cell.length_a   1.000
_cell.length_b   1.000
_cell.length_c   1.000
_cell.angle_alpha   90.00
_cell.angle_beta   90.00
_cell.angle_gamma   90.00
#
_symmetry.space_group_name_H-M   'P 1'
#
loop_
_entity.id
_entity.type
_entity.pdbx_description
1 polymer ?
#
loop_
_entity_poly.entity_id
_entity_poly.type
_entity_poly.pdbx_seq_one_letter_code
_entity_poly.pdbx_strand_id
1 'polypeptide(L)'
;MCGDAVHAGLGNSGTSQWSVDASKERVEKIRAVHVDGPTGRHPMICRGRRIGYLLSKSCLRCSFPIWPGAPVSTSIGNILPGGTHIEVLGPYLVGDKSKKHVSVPVVGNLAIVSNEDATLPLFFINRNNPWQSINETAIFPVILRNVTTIPPGATHVPLQLALDTKHNGVDGGSWKWRGPRLHYHHGAASNGGTFYSCPLEDGSVGLFLFLQVSVL
;
A
#
# COMPACT_ATOMS: atom_id res chain seq x y z
N MET A 1 -10.77 -12.74 -15.42
CA MET A 1 -11.21 -12.78 -13.99
C MET A 1 -10.02 -13.22 -13.15
N CYS A 2 -9.79 -12.68 -11.95
CA CYS A 2 -8.67 -13.11 -11.10
C CYS A 2 -8.80 -14.61 -10.77
N GLY A 3 -8.12 -15.49 -11.49
CA GLY A 3 -8.04 -16.91 -11.13
C GLY A 3 -7.44 -17.07 -9.74
N ASP A 4 -7.97 -18.00 -8.95
CA ASP A 4 -7.46 -18.28 -7.62
C ASP A 4 -5.94 -18.51 -7.66
N ALA A 5 -5.21 -17.81 -6.78
CA ALA A 5 -3.85 -18.20 -6.45
C ALA A 5 -3.95 -19.54 -5.71
N VAL A 6 -3.91 -20.63 -6.47
CA VAL A 6 -3.95 -22.01 -5.98
C VAL A 6 -2.93 -22.15 -4.85
N HIS A 7 -3.43 -22.34 -3.63
CA HIS A 7 -2.61 -22.76 -2.51
C HIS A 7 -2.10 -24.16 -2.84
N ALA A 8 -0.82 -24.26 -3.23
CA ALA A 8 -0.13 -25.53 -3.33
C ALA A 8 0.05 -26.09 -1.92
N GLY A 9 -0.92 -26.86 -1.45
CA GLY A 9 -0.77 -27.78 -0.35
C GLY A 9 -0.03 -29.00 -0.85
N LEU A 10 1.14 -29.30 -0.26
CA LEU A 10 1.84 -30.57 -0.44
C LEU A 10 0.96 -31.70 0.13
N GLY A 11 0.14 -32.31 -0.73
CA GLY A 11 -0.61 -33.52 -0.46
C GLY A 11 0.09 -34.72 -1.12
N ASN A 12 0.55 -35.65 -0.30
CA ASN A 12 1.26 -36.85 -0.70
C ASN A 12 0.27 -37.89 -1.29
N SER A 13 0.70 -38.58 -2.35
CA SER A 13 0.16 -39.81 -2.94
C SER A 13 -1.17 -39.79 -3.72
N GLY A 14 -1.09 -40.25 -4.99
CA GLY A 14 -2.17 -41.00 -5.65
C GLY A 14 -3.02 -40.27 -6.69
N THR A 15 -2.55 -40.26 -7.95
CA THR A 15 -3.36 -40.34 -9.21
C THR A 15 -4.70 -39.59 -9.29
N SER A 16 -4.72 -38.48 -10.02
CA SER A 16 -5.50 -38.33 -11.26
C SER A 16 -5.18 -36.98 -11.91
N GLN A 17 -4.63 -37.07 -13.12
CA GLN A 17 -4.18 -35.98 -13.97
C GLN A 17 -5.41 -35.31 -14.62
N TRP A 18 -5.68 -34.07 -14.25
CA TRP A 18 -6.56 -33.18 -14.99
C TRP A 18 -5.70 -32.14 -15.70
N SER A 19 -5.58 -32.30 -17.02
CA SER A 19 -5.02 -31.29 -17.90
C SER A 19 -6.10 -30.23 -18.13
N VAL A 20 -5.86 -29.02 -17.63
CA VAL A 20 -6.68 -27.85 -17.97
C VAL A 20 -5.78 -26.90 -18.74
N ASP A 21 -6.19 -26.60 -19.98
CA ASP A 21 -5.52 -25.65 -20.85
C ASP A 21 -5.37 -24.29 -20.15
N ALA A 22 -4.12 -23.95 -19.86
CA ALA A 22 -3.72 -22.69 -19.26
C ALA A 22 -3.79 -21.57 -20.31
N SER A 23 -4.99 -21.08 -20.64
CA SER A 23 -5.13 -19.72 -21.15
C SER A 23 -4.82 -18.77 -19.99
N LYS A 24 -3.58 -18.31 -20.00
CA LYS A 24 -2.74 -17.87 -18.89
C LYS A 24 -3.10 -16.44 -18.42
N GLU A 25 -4.25 -16.24 -17.77
CA GLU A 25 -4.50 -15.02 -16.99
C GLU A 25 -3.60 -15.03 -15.74
N ARG A 26 -2.46 -14.35 -15.83
CA ARG A 26 -1.41 -14.38 -14.81
C ARG A 26 -1.78 -13.45 -13.65
N VAL A 27 -2.34 -14.02 -12.58
CA VAL A 27 -2.59 -13.27 -11.34
C VAL A 27 -1.26 -13.03 -10.62
N GLU A 28 -0.94 -11.75 -10.36
CA GLU A 28 0.27 -11.36 -9.62
C GLU A 28 -0.10 -11.05 -8.17
N LYS A 29 0.37 -11.89 -7.25
CA LYS A 29 0.29 -11.63 -5.81
C LYS A 29 1.34 -10.60 -5.43
N ILE A 30 0.90 -9.52 -4.81
CA ILE A 30 1.75 -8.38 -4.52
C ILE A 30 1.62 -7.88 -3.08
N ARG A 31 2.65 -7.19 -2.60
CA ARG A 31 2.64 -6.48 -1.31
C ARG A 31 2.87 -5.00 -1.55
N ALA A 32 1.99 -4.18 -0.99
CA ALA A 32 2.15 -2.72 -0.95
C ALA A 32 3.12 -2.35 0.18
N VAL A 33 4.22 -1.69 -0.17
CA VAL A 33 5.33 -1.34 0.72
C VAL A 33 5.52 0.17 0.75
N HIS A 34 5.58 0.69 1.98
CA HIS A 34 6.00 2.04 2.27
C HIS A 34 7.50 2.15 2.07
N VAL A 35 7.92 3.13 1.28
CA VAL A 35 9.32 3.50 1.15
C VAL A 35 9.49 4.90 1.68
N ASP A 36 10.20 4.98 2.81
CA ASP A 36 10.69 6.24 3.32
C ASP A 36 11.53 6.89 2.21
N GLY A 37 11.11 8.07 1.75
CA GLY A 37 11.94 8.91 0.89
C GLY A 37 13.29 9.14 1.59
N PRO A 38 14.37 9.41 0.84
CA PRO A 38 15.69 9.66 1.42
C PRO A 38 15.63 10.92 2.30
N THR A 39 15.27 10.72 3.56
CA THR A 39 15.49 11.70 4.60
C THR A 39 16.98 11.64 4.86
N GLY A 40 17.71 12.61 4.30
CA GLY A 40 19.13 12.82 4.57
C GLY A 40 19.37 13.19 6.04
N ARG A 41 19.12 12.24 6.94
CA ARG A 41 19.42 12.36 8.36
C ARG A 41 20.32 11.19 8.74
N HIS A 42 21.62 11.46 8.72
CA HIS A 42 22.56 10.67 9.49
C HIS A 42 22.09 10.63 10.95
N PRO A 43 22.07 9.46 11.61
CA PRO A 43 21.90 9.42 13.04
C PRO A 43 23.14 10.07 13.67
N MET A 44 22.99 11.25 14.28
CA MET A 44 23.97 11.71 15.26
C MET A 44 23.90 10.74 16.44
N ILE A 45 24.86 9.83 16.48
CA ILE A 45 25.14 8.98 17.63
C ILE A 45 25.67 9.91 18.73
N CYS A 46 24.79 10.41 19.59
CA CYS A 46 25.19 11.03 20.85
C CYS A 46 25.76 9.93 21.76
N ARG A 47 27.08 9.71 21.71
CA ARG A 47 27.80 8.95 22.73
C ARG A 47 27.75 9.73 24.05
N GLY A 48 26.79 9.41 24.91
CA GLY A 48 26.73 9.91 26.27
C GLY A 48 27.89 9.36 27.11
N ARG A 49 28.88 10.21 27.41
CA ARG A 49 29.76 10.02 28.57
C ARG A 49 28.97 10.32 29.84
N ARG A 50 28.95 9.38 30.77
CA ARG A 50 28.47 9.60 32.14
C ARG A 50 29.39 10.61 32.83
N ILE A 51 28.86 11.75 33.25
CA ILE A 51 29.46 12.61 34.28
C ILE A 51 28.36 12.86 35.32
N GLY A 52 28.75 12.67 36.58
CA GLY A 52 27.87 12.59 37.73
C GLY A 52 27.21 13.91 38.15
N TYR A 53 26.19 13.71 38.97
CA TYR A 53 25.28 14.63 39.64
C TYR A 53 25.88 15.95 40.13
N LEU A 54 25.12 17.04 40.00
CA LEU A 54 24.87 17.99 41.08
C LEU A 54 23.50 18.65 40.89
N LEU A 55 22.73 18.66 41.97
CA LEU A 55 21.41 19.25 42.11
C LEU A 55 21.48 20.78 41.95
N SER A 56 20.65 21.36 41.09
CA SER A 56 20.23 22.76 41.23
C SER A 56 18.81 22.92 40.66
N LYS A 57 17.89 23.33 41.54
CA LYS A 57 16.52 23.69 41.21
C LYS A 57 16.50 25.11 40.61
N SER A 58 15.65 25.28 39.61
CA SER A 58 15.13 26.54 39.06
C SER A 58 15.92 27.21 37.92
N CYS A 59 15.45 27.02 36.69
CA CYS A 59 15.29 28.08 35.69
C CYS A 59 14.37 27.58 34.57
N LEU A 60 13.20 28.20 34.46
CA LEU A 60 12.78 29.05 33.33
C LEU A 60 12.45 28.32 32.03
N ARG A 61 11.18 28.47 31.65
CA ARG A 61 10.61 28.43 30.29
C ARG A 61 11.31 27.45 29.35
N CYS A 62 10.68 26.31 29.13
CA CYS A 62 10.89 25.58 27.88
C CYS A 62 10.32 26.42 26.73
N SER A 63 11.13 27.37 26.26
CA SER A 63 11.04 27.86 24.90
C SER A 63 11.17 26.61 24.03
N PHE A 64 10.07 26.16 23.43
CA PHE A 64 10.16 25.20 22.34
C PHE A 64 11.14 25.81 21.32
N PRO A 65 12.18 25.10 20.89
CA PRO A 65 13.02 25.62 19.83
C PRO A 65 12.13 25.73 18.59
N ILE A 66 11.70 26.95 18.27
CA ILE A 66 11.32 27.30 16.90
C ILE A 66 12.63 27.21 16.14
N TRP A 67 12.77 26.16 15.33
CA TRP A 67 13.86 26.03 14.37
C TRP A 67 13.59 27.03 13.25
N PRO A 68 14.35 28.13 13.14
CA PRO A 68 14.27 29.00 11.98
C PRO A 68 15.21 28.41 10.93
N GLY A 69 14.66 27.84 9.85
CA GLY A 69 15.46 27.44 8.69
C GLY A 69 15.54 25.94 8.41
N ALA A 70 14.42 25.23 8.49
CA ALA A 70 14.30 24.05 7.62
C ALA A 70 14.28 24.56 6.17
N PRO A 71 15.15 24.05 5.27
CA PRO A 71 15.09 24.43 3.86
C PRO A 71 13.68 24.10 3.35
N VAL A 72 13.00 25.13 2.83
CA VAL A 72 11.76 24.97 2.09
C VAL A 72 12.16 24.22 0.81
N SER A 73 12.09 22.89 0.85
CA SER A 73 12.10 22.09 -0.35
C SER A 73 10.89 22.56 -1.15
N THR A 74 11.14 23.17 -2.30
CA THR A 74 10.14 23.72 -3.23
C THR A 74 9.38 22.63 -3.98
N SER A 75 9.50 21.36 -3.58
CA SER A 75 8.64 20.30 -4.09
C SER A 75 7.39 20.22 -3.20
N ILE A 76 6.23 20.46 -3.81
CA ILE A 76 4.90 20.27 -3.23
C ILE A 76 4.71 18.83 -2.68
N GLY A 77 5.59 17.89 -3.03
CA GLY A 77 5.66 16.56 -2.42
C GLY A 77 5.92 16.52 -0.92
N ASN A 78 6.22 17.66 -0.27
CA ASN A 78 6.43 17.77 1.17
C ASN A 78 5.27 18.46 1.93
N ILE A 79 4.17 18.81 1.26
CA ILE A 79 3.04 19.57 1.86
C ILE A 79 2.06 18.67 2.62
N LEU A 80 2.01 17.37 2.30
CA LEU A 80 1.18 16.39 2.99
C LEU A 80 2.04 15.62 3.99
N PRO A 81 1.96 15.91 5.30
CA PRO A 81 2.74 15.19 6.30
C PRO A 81 2.42 13.69 6.21
N GLY A 82 3.44 12.88 5.94
CA GLY A 82 3.29 11.42 5.78
C GLY A 82 2.80 10.98 4.40
N GLY A 83 2.94 11.82 3.36
CA GLY A 83 2.79 11.42 1.96
C GLY A 83 3.95 10.55 1.48
N THR A 84 3.65 9.42 0.84
CA THR A 84 4.62 8.37 0.48
C THR A 84 4.16 7.64 -0.77
N HIS A 85 5.07 7.19 -1.64
CA HIS A 85 4.69 6.29 -2.73
C HIS A 85 4.51 4.85 -2.23
N ILE A 86 3.63 4.10 -2.89
CA ILE A 86 3.39 2.69 -2.58
C ILE A 86 4.15 1.84 -3.60
N GLU A 87 5.22 1.20 -3.15
CA GLU A 87 5.96 0.21 -3.95
C GLU A 87 5.24 -1.14 -3.90
N VAL A 88 5.32 -1.85 -5.02
CA VAL A 88 4.69 -3.15 -5.21
C VAL A 88 5.78 -4.21 -5.22
N LEU A 89 5.75 -5.12 -4.25
CA LEU A 89 6.58 -6.32 -4.25
C LEU A 89 5.82 -7.49 -4.86
N GLY A 90 6.19 -7.90 -6.07
CA GLY A 90 5.68 -9.09 -6.75
C GLY A 90 6.73 -10.20 -6.86
N PRO A 91 6.38 -11.37 -7.40
CA PRO A 91 7.35 -12.40 -7.74
C PRO A 91 8.38 -11.84 -8.72
N TYR A 92 9.64 -11.77 -8.29
CA TYR A 92 10.75 -11.33 -9.14
C TYR A 92 10.89 -12.29 -10.32
N LEU A 93 10.62 -11.81 -11.53
CA LEU A 93 11.05 -12.50 -12.73
C LEU A 93 12.56 -12.30 -12.84
N VAL A 94 13.29 -13.38 -13.10
CA VAL A 94 14.74 -13.32 -13.30
C VAL A 94 15.02 -12.34 -14.46
N GLY A 95 15.65 -11.21 -14.15
CA GLY A 95 15.93 -10.13 -15.12
C GLY A 95 15.07 -8.88 -14.96
N ASP A 96 13.96 -8.93 -14.21
CA ASP A 96 13.12 -7.77 -13.93
C ASP A 96 13.70 -6.98 -12.74
N LYS A 97 14.39 -5.88 -13.06
CA LYS A 97 14.93 -4.93 -12.08
C LYS A 97 13.99 -3.73 -11.88
N SER A 98 12.85 -3.69 -12.57
CA SER A 98 11.97 -2.53 -12.55
C SER A 98 11.21 -2.48 -11.23
N LYS A 99 11.29 -1.35 -10.53
CA LYS A 99 10.44 -1.10 -9.36
C LYS A 99 9.03 -0.80 -9.83
N LYS A 100 8.07 -1.59 -9.36
CA LYS A 100 6.66 -1.39 -9.66
C LYS A 100 6.00 -0.54 -8.58
N HIS A 101 5.09 0.34 -8.99
CA HIS A 101 4.41 1.28 -8.10
C HIS A 101 2.91 1.23 -8.35
N VAL A 102 2.13 1.52 -7.32
CA VAL A 102 0.69 1.72 -7.47
C VAL A 102 0.46 3.12 -8.02
N SER A 103 -0.22 3.24 -9.16
CA SER A 103 -0.50 4.54 -9.77
C SER A 103 -1.83 4.58 -10.51
N VAL A 104 -2.41 5.77 -10.53
CA VAL A 104 -3.59 6.12 -11.32
C VAL A 104 -3.46 7.57 -11.77
N PRO A 105 -3.42 7.85 -13.09
CA PRO A 105 -3.27 9.21 -13.59
C PRO A 105 -4.56 10.04 -13.45
N VAL A 106 -5.73 9.40 -13.49
CA VAL A 106 -7.05 10.04 -13.42
C VAL A 106 -8.01 9.09 -12.69
N VAL A 107 -8.97 9.65 -11.94
CA VAL A 107 -10.08 8.94 -11.27
C VAL A 107 -10.48 7.65 -12.03
N GLY A 108 -10.37 6.50 -11.36
CA GLY A 108 -10.46 5.20 -12.02
C GLY A 108 -9.88 4.05 -11.20
N ASN A 109 -9.66 2.91 -11.85
CA ASN A 109 -9.15 1.70 -11.20
C ASN A 109 -7.67 1.85 -10.86
N LEU A 110 -7.27 1.42 -9.64
CA LEU A 110 -5.85 1.37 -9.29
C LEU A 110 -5.13 0.25 -10.06
N ALA A 111 -4.01 0.61 -10.67
CA ALA A 111 -3.18 -0.28 -11.45
C ALA A 111 -1.73 -0.25 -10.96
N ILE A 112 -0.97 -1.29 -11.32
CA ILE A 112 0.46 -1.36 -11.09
C ILE A 112 1.16 -0.86 -12.35
N VAL A 113 2.05 0.11 -12.18
CA VAL A 113 2.87 0.64 -13.26
C VAL A 113 4.34 0.37 -12.99
N SER A 114 5.08 -0.01 -14.03
CA SER A 114 6.55 -0.07 -13.97
C SER A 114 7.09 1.36 -14.04
N ASN A 115 7.97 1.70 -13.10
CA ASN A 115 8.56 3.03 -13.04
C ASN A 115 9.80 3.09 -13.93
N GLU A 116 9.61 3.55 -15.16
CA GLU A 116 10.71 3.89 -16.06
C GLU A 116 10.86 5.42 -16.21
N ASP A 117 9.76 6.21 -16.25
CA ASP A 117 9.85 7.66 -16.48
C ASP A 117 8.75 8.54 -15.81
N ALA A 118 7.95 8.02 -14.86
CA ALA A 118 6.76 8.72 -14.35
C ALA A 118 6.91 9.30 -12.94
N THR A 119 6.41 10.53 -12.73
CA THR A 119 6.23 11.12 -11.39
C THR A 119 5.33 10.22 -10.54
N LEU A 120 5.85 9.75 -9.41
CA LEU A 120 5.14 8.82 -8.54
C LEU A 120 4.04 9.54 -7.75
N PRO A 121 2.79 9.02 -7.76
CA PRO A 121 1.74 9.60 -6.94
C PRO A 121 2.01 9.39 -5.45
N LEU A 122 1.66 10.40 -4.66
CA LEU A 122 1.80 10.36 -3.21
C LEU A 122 0.51 9.85 -2.57
N PHE A 123 0.68 8.91 -1.65
CA PHE A 123 -0.39 8.35 -0.83
C PHE A 123 -0.20 8.70 0.63
N PHE A 124 -1.30 8.96 1.33
CA PHE A 124 -1.29 9.16 2.78
C PHE A 124 -2.57 8.59 3.39
N ILE A 125 -2.53 8.32 4.69
CA ILE A 125 -3.70 7.85 5.44
C ILE A 125 -4.25 9.01 6.26
N ASN A 126 -5.50 9.37 6.02
CA ASN A 126 -6.24 10.35 6.82
C ASN A 126 -7.51 9.72 7.36
N ARG A 127 -7.68 9.74 8.69
CA ARG A 127 -8.82 9.13 9.41
C ARG A 127 -9.08 7.68 8.96
N ASN A 128 -8.05 6.84 8.97
CA ASN A 128 -8.11 5.43 8.54
C ASN A 128 -8.49 5.20 7.07
N ASN A 129 -8.43 6.23 6.22
CA ASN A 129 -8.72 6.13 4.81
C ASN A 129 -7.50 6.56 3.97
N PRO A 130 -7.14 5.83 2.91
CA PRO A 130 -6.08 6.19 2.01
C PRO A 130 -6.56 7.27 1.05
N TRP A 131 -5.69 8.22 0.79
CA TRP A 131 -5.90 9.31 -0.15
C TRP A 131 -4.70 9.37 -1.08
N GLN A 132 -4.95 9.72 -2.34
CA GLN A 132 -3.92 9.92 -3.35
C GLN A 132 -3.93 11.38 -3.81
N SER A 133 -2.73 11.98 -3.86
CA SER A 133 -2.52 13.26 -4.53
C SER A 133 -2.22 12.98 -6.00
N ILE A 134 -3.07 13.47 -6.91
CA ILE A 134 -2.80 13.35 -8.36
C ILE A 134 -1.97 14.54 -8.84
N ASN A 135 -2.29 15.75 -8.36
CA ASN A 135 -1.65 17.00 -8.73
C ASN A 135 -1.44 17.89 -7.47
N GLU A 136 -1.05 19.14 -7.67
CA GLU A 136 -0.85 20.12 -6.60
C GLU A 136 -2.14 20.53 -5.86
N THR A 137 -3.30 20.37 -6.52
CA THR A 137 -4.59 20.86 -6.01
C THR A 137 -5.64 19.77 -5.82
N ALA A 138 -5.36 18.54 -6.25
CA ALA A 138 -6.36 17.49 -6.32
C ALA A 138 -5.95 16.28 -5.48
N ILE A 139 -6.75 16.01 -4.45
CA ILE A 139 -6.62 14.88 -3.55
C ILE A 139 -7.90 14.07 -3.61
N PHE A 140 -7.77 12.79 -3.91
CA PHE A 140 -8.91 11.89 -4.07
C PHE A 140 -8.85 10.72 -3.08
N PRO A 141 -9.99 10.30 -2.52
CA PRO A 141 -10.05 9.10 -1.69
C PRO A 141 -9.80 7.86 -2.54
N VAL A 142 -8.99 6.94 -1.99
CA VAL A 142 -8.91 5.57 -2.48
C VAL A 142 -9.99 4.76 -1.77
N ILE A 143 -10.92 4.24 -2.57
CA ILE A 143 -12.09 3.50 -2.13
C ILE A 143 -11.95 2.01 -2.43
N LEU A 144 -12.73 1.20 -1.72
CA LEU A 144 -12.93 -0.20 -2.03
C LEU A 144 -14.32 -0.38 -2.62
N ARG A 145 -14.39 -0.94 -3.83
CA ARG A 145 -15.63 -1.29 -4.50
C ARG A 145 -15.87 -2.79 -4.36
N ASN A 146 -17.09 -3.16 -3.97
CA ASN A 146 -17.55 -4.54 -4.04
C ASN A 146 -17.70 -4.92 -5.50
N VAL A 147 -16.94 -5.90 -5.94
CA VAL A 147 -17.07 -6.44 -7.30
C VAL A 147 -18.02 -7.63 -7.21
N THR A 148 -19.22 -7.47 -7.77
CA THR A 148 -20.34 -8.42 -7.60
C THR A 148 -20.13 -9.75 -8.31
N THR A 149 -19.11 -9.87 -9.16
CA THR A 149 -18.74 -11.11 -9.83
C THR A 149 -17.88 -11.96 -8.89
N ILE A 150 -18.54 -12.76 -8.06
CA ILE A 150 -17.88 -13.85 -7.32
C ILE A 150 -17.55 -14.95 -8.34
N PRO A 151 -16.28 -15.33 -8.54
CA PRO A 151 -15.94 -16.47 -9.36
C PRO A 151 -16.58 -17.76 -8.79
N PRO A 152 -17.05 -18.70 -9.63
CA PRO A 152 -17.56 -19.97 -9.14
C PRO A 152 -16.47 -20.69 -8.33
N GLY A 153 -16.73 -20.93 -7.04
CA GLY A 153 -15.80 -21.56 -6.10
C GLY A 153 -15.16 -20.62 -5.08
N ALA A 154 -15.26 -19.29 -5.25
CA ALA A 154 -14.73 -18.34 -4.28
C ALA A 154 -15.68 -18.18 -3.07
N THR A 155 -15.12 -18.29 -1.86
CA THR A 155 -15.87 -18.10 -0.60
C THR A 155 -15.97 -16.64 -0.16
N HIS A 156 -15.24 -15.74 -0.82
CA HIS A 156 -15.14 -14.33 -0.45
C HIS A 156 -15.27 -13.42 -1.66
N VAL A 157 -15.98 -12.30 -1.48
CA VAL A 157 -16.14 -11.26 -2.50
C VAL A 157 -14.83 -10.49 -2.63
N PRO A 158 -14.19 -10.43 -3.81
CA PRO A 158 -13.02 -9.60 -4.02
C PRO A 158 -13.40 -8.12 -3.91
N LEU A 159 -12.55 -7.34 -3.24
CA LEU A 159 -12.68 -5.89 -3.17
C LEU A 159 -11.68 -5.24 -4.12
N GLN A 160 -12.15 -4.38 -5.01
CA GLN A 160 -11.30 -3.66 -5.95
C GLN A 160 -10.95 -2.28 -5.39
N LEU A 161 -9.68 -1.92 -5.47
CA LEU A 161 -9.22 -0.57 -5.18
C LEU A 161 -9.50 0.33 -6.37
N ALA A 162 -10.20 1.43 -6.13
CA ALA A 162 -10.43 2.48 -7.10
C ALA A 162 -10.14 3.86 -6.48
N LEU A 163 -9.78 4.82 -7.31
CA LEU A 163 -9.71 6.22 -6.96
C LEU A 163 -11.00 6.89 -7.42
N ASP A 164 -11.67 7.62 -6.53
CA ASP A 164 -12.97 8.24 -6.83
C ASP A 164 -13.02 9.69 -6.34
N THR A 165 -13.97 10.46 -6.86
CA THR A 165 -14.29 11.82 -6.40
C THR A 165 -15.04 11.85 -5.08
N LYS A 166 -15.70 10.75 -4.73
CA LYS A 166 -16.51 10.62 -3.52
C LYS A 166 -16.07 9.41 -2.71
N HIS A 167 -16.24 9.49 -1.40
CA HIS A 167 -16.05 8.34 -0.51
C HIS A 167 -17.34 7.50 -0.54
N ASN A 168 -17.41 6.55 -1.48
CA ASN A 168 -18.54 5.63 -1.71
C ASN A 168 -18.09 4.16 -1.63
N GLY A 169 -17.07 3.89 -0.82
CA GLY A 169 -16.49 2.55 -0.65
C GLY A 169 -17.20 1.69 0.40
N VAL A 170 -16.65 0.51 0.65
CA VAL A 170 -17.11 -0.38 1.73
C VAL A 170 -16.97 0.28 3.10
N ASP A 171 -18.10 0.41 3.81
CA ASP A 171 -18.17 0.99 5.15
C ASP A 171 -17.64 0.03 6.25
N GLY A 172 -17.20 0.62 7.37
CA GLY A 172 -16.72 -0.12 8.54
C GLY A 172 -15.27 -0.64 8.42
N GLY A 173 -14.59 -0.30 7.33
CA GLY A 173 -13.20 -0.62 7.10
C GLY A 173 -12.22 0.37 7.74
N SER A 174 -10.98 -0.07 7.95
CA SER A 174 -9.88 0.81 8.33
C SER A 174 -8.57 0.42 7.66
N TRP A 175 -7.85 1.44 7.17
CA TRP A 175 -6.54 1.29 6.59
C TRP A 175 -5.46 1.70 7.57
N LYS A 176 -4.43 0.86 7.69
CA LYS A 176 -3.31 1.08 8.60
C LYS A 176 -2.01 0.56 8.01
N TRP A 177 -0.93 1.29 8.24
CA TRP A 177 0.43 0.78 8.04
C TRP A 177 0.78 -0.20 9.16
N ARG A 178 1.31 -1.37 8.80
CA ARG A 178 1.91 -2.34 9.73
C ARG A 178 3.34 -2.64 9.27
N GLY A 179 4.30 -1.97 9.92
CA GLY A 179 5.65 -1.88 9.39
C GLY A 179 5.60 -1.24 8.00
N PRO A 180 6.24 -1.82 6.98
CA PRO A 180 6.18 -1.25 5.65
C PRO A 180 4.88 -1.61 4.91
N ARG A 181 4.03 -2.51 5.42
CA ARG A 181 2.90 -3.02 4.63
C ARG A 181 1.62 -2.23 4.87
N LEU A 182 0.88 -1.96 3.79
CA LEU A 182 -0.46 -1.39 3.87
C LEU A 182 -1.49 -2.49 4.15
N HIS A 183 -2.20 -2.40 5.28
CA HIS A 183 -3.25 -3.35 5.66
C HIS A 183 -4.62 -2.68 5.62
N TYR A 184 -5.59 -3.44 5.14
CA TYR A 184 -7.01 -3.15 5.31
C TYR A 184 -7.60 -4.12 6.34
N HIS A 185 -8.43 -3.59 7.23
CA HIS A 185 -9.16 -4.32 8.25
C HIS A 185 -10.64 -4.03 8.15
N HIS A 186 -11.47 -5.07 8.23
CA HIS A 186 -12.92 -4.98 8.26
C HIS A 186 -13.45 -5.93 9.34
N GLY A 187 -13.85 -5.39 10.49
CA GLY A 187 -14.16 -6.19 11.67
C GLY A 187 -12.99 -7.10 12.09
N ALA A 188 -13.24 -8.41 12.15
CA ALA A 188 -12.24 -9.44 12.46
C ALA A 188 -11.40 -9.89 11.24
N ALA A 189 -11.74 -9.41 10.04
CA ALA A 189 -11.06 -9.79 8.82
C ALA A 189 -10.01 -8.76 8.39
N SER A 190 -8.98 -9.23 7.67
CA SER A 190 -7.92 -8.40 7.11
C SER A 190 -7.42 -8.96 5.78
N ASN A 191 -6.84 -8.11 4.93
CA ASN A 191 -6.12 -8.57 3.74
C ASN A 191 -4.68 -9.04 4.02
N GLY A 192 -4.20 -8.92 5.27
CA GLY A 192 -2.83 -9.31 5.64
C GLY A 192 -1.72 -8.56 4.88
N GLY A 193 -2.04 -7.42 4.25
CA GLY A 193 -1.13 -6.68 3.39
C GLY A 193 -0.86 -7.34 2.04
N THR A 194 -1.78 -8.19 1.59
CA THR A 194 -1.72 -8.84 0.27
C THR A 194 -2.72 -8.19 -0.67
N PHE A 195 -2.27 -7.93 -1.89
CA PHE A 195 -3.07 -7.43 -2.99
C PHE A 195 -2.83 -8.30 -4.23
N TYR A 196 -3.71 -8.18 -5.22
CA TYR A 196 -3.69 -8.97 -6.44
C TYR A 196 -3.89 -8.05 -7.64
N SER A 197 -3.08 -8.23 -8.67
CA SER A 197 -3.25 -7.55 -9.95
C SER A 197 -3.88 -8.48 -10.95
N CYS A 198 -4.95 -8.01 -11.61
CA CYS A 198 -5.67 -8.81 -12.59
C CYS A 198 -6.12 -7.96 -13.79
N PRO A 199 -6.10 -8.55 -14.99
CA PRO A 199 -6.71 -7.92 -16.15
C PRO A 199 -8.24 -7.85 -15.97
N LEU A 200 -8.80 -6.76 -16.47
CA LEU A 200 -10.23 -6.48 -16.56
C LEU A 200 -10.72 -6.73 -18.00
N GLU A 201 -12.04 -6.82 -18.18
CA GLU A 201 -12.66 -7.09 -19.49
C GLU A 201 -12.38 -6.00 -20.53
N ASP A 202 -12.14 -4.77 -20.08
CA ASP A 202 -11.78 -3.63 -20.91
C ASP A 202 -10.28 -3.62 -21.31
N GLY A 203 -9.52 -4.64 -20.90
CA GLY A 203 -8.07 -4.74 -21.12
C GLY A 203 -7.23 -3.94 -20.13
N SER A 204 -7.86 -3.18 -19.22
CA SER A 204 -7.15 -2.50 -18.15
C SER A 204 -6.72 -3.47 -17.05
N VAL A 205 -5.94 -3.00 -16.09
CA VAL A 205 -5.50 -3.80 -14.93
C VAL A 205 -6.11 -3.22 -13.67
N GLY A 206 -6.74 -4.07 -12.87
CA GLY A 206 -7.29 -3.72 -11.57
C GLY A 206 -6.48 -4.28 -10.42
N LEU A 207 -6.48 -3.55 -9.31
CA LEU A 207 -5.88 -3.95 -8.03
C LEU A 207 -6.97 -4.43 -7.06
N PHE A 208 -6.84 -5.66 -6.58
CA PHE A 208 -7.84 -6.34 -5.75
C PHE A 208 -7.26 -6.79 -4.41
N LEU A 209 -8.13 -6.96 -3.42
CA LEU A 209 -7.79 -7.62 -2.16
C LEU A 209 -8.89 -8.59 -1.74
N PHE A 210 -8.51 -9.55 -0.91
CA PHE A 210 -9.41 -10.51 -0.28
C PHE A 210 -9.29 -10.39 1.22
N LEU A 211 -10.43 -10.50 1.91
CA LEU A 211 -10.49 -10.47 3.35
C LEU A 211 -10.37 -11.90 3.91
N GLN A 212 -9.51 -12.08 4.90
CA GLN A 212 -9.33 -13.33 5.62
C GLN A 212 -9.54 -13.08 7.12
N VAL A 213 -10.26 -13.97 7.79
CA VAL A 213 -10.41 -13.91 9.25
C VAL A 213 -9.03 -14.10 9.86
N SER A 214 -8.59 -13.11 10.65
CA SER A 214 -7.34 -13.25 11.39
C SER A 214 -7.62 -14.09 12.62
N VAL A 215 -7.17 -15.35 12.62
CA VAL A 215 -7.16 -16.18 13.82
C VAL A 215 -6.05 -15.61 14.72
N LEU A 216 -6.47 -15.00 15.85
CA LEU A 216 -5.57 -14.48 16.89
C LEU A 216 -4.89 -15.63 17.66
#